data_AF-A0A5J5BDE2-F1
#
_entry.id   AF-A0A5J5BDE2-F1
#
_cell.length_a   1.000
_cell.length_b   1.000
_cell.length_c   1.000
_cell.angle_alpha   90.00
_cell.angle_beta   90.00
_cell.angle_gamma   90.00
#
_symmetry.space_group_name_H-M   'P 1'
#
loop_
_entity.id
_entity.type
_entity.pdbx_description
1 polymer ?
#
loop_
_entity_poly.entity_id
_entity_poly.type
_entity_poly.pdbx_seq_one_letter_code
_entity_poly.pdbx_strand_id
1 'polypeptide(L)'
;MVSCGWFAIPDRGYTLLAVVGIKDPVGPGVNDAVQTCLAAGITVRMVTGDNTNTIEAIAKECRILTEYGLAIEGTEFCSRSLDQMKEIIHKIQVMAQSSPSDNHILVTHLKNMFKEVVAVTGDGTNDAPALHKADIGLAMGIARIGV
;
A
#
# COMPACT_ATOMS: atom_id res chain seq x y z
N MET A 1 21.42 -22.28 26.23
CA MET A 1 20.57 -21.08 26.24
C MET A 1 21.51 -19.88 26.23
N VAL A 2 21.83 -19.35 25.05
CA VAL A 2 22.85 -18.30 24.89
C VAL A 2 22.13 -16.96 24.96
N SER A 3 22.31 -16.20 26.04
CA SER A 3 21.79 -14.83 26.15
C SER A 3 22.64 -13.91 25.28
N CYS A 4 22.16 -13.57 24.09
CA CYS A 4 22.69 -12.43 23.34
C CYS A 4 22.37 -11.16 24.13
N GLY A 5 23.37 -10.62 24.83
CA GLY A 5 23.27 -9.31 25.49
C GLY A 5 23.27 -8.21 24.44
N TRP A 6 22.10 -7.64 24.17
CA TRP A 6 21.99 -6.39 23.42
C TRP A 6 22.43 -5.25 24.33
N PHE A 7 23.50 -4.55 23.96
CA PHE A 7 23.85 -3.26 24.58
C PHE A 7 22.77 -2.25 24.21
N ALA A 8 22.16 -1.60 25.21
CA ALA A 8 21.22 -0.52 24.98
C ALA A 8 21.95 0.67 24.35
N ILE A 9 21.48 1.11 23.18
CA ILE A 9 21.95 2.32 22.52
C ILE A 9 21.53 3.51 23.41
N PRO A 10 22.45 4.39 23.86
CA PRO A 10 22.09 5.58 24.65
C PRO A 10 21.05 6.44 23.91
N ASP A 11 20.12 7.07 24.62
CA ASP A 11 19.05 7.92 24.04
C ASP A 11 19.51 9.37 23.77
N ARG A 12 20.67 9.77 24.28
CA ARG A 12 21.22 11.14 24.24
C ARG A 12 22.74 11.15 24.03
N GLY A 13 23.30 12.33 23.78
CA GLY A 13 24.75 12.53 23.65
C GLY A 13 25.29 12.43 22.23
N TYR A 14 24.41 12.39 21.22
CA TYR A 14 24.80 12.40 19.81
C TYR A 14 24.95 13.81 19.26
N THR A 15 25.84 13.97 18.28
CA THR A 15 25.94 15.15 17.42
C THR A 15 25.51 14.76 16.02
N LEU A 16 24.51 15.45 15.45
CA LEU A 16 24.07 15.22 14.09
C LEU A 16 25.17 15.66 13.11
N LEU A 17 25.69 14.73 12.30
CA LEU A 17 26.69 15.03 11.27
C LEU A 17 26.05 15.33 9.91
N ALA A 18 25.15 14.46 9.45
CA ALA A 18 24.49 14.58 8.15
C ALA A 18 23.15 13.84 8.12
N VAL A 19 22.30 14.17 7.15
CA VAL A 19 21.07 13.44 6.79
C VAL A 19 21.22 12.97 5.35
N VAL A 20 20.92 11.69 5.09
CA VAL A 20 20.96 11.09 3.75
C VAL A 20 19.56 10.60 3.39
N GLY A 21 19.08 10.99 2.21
CA GLY A 21 17.83 10.48 1.65
C GLY A 21 18.10 9.38 0.65
N ILE A 22 17.43 8.23 0.81
CA ILE A 22 17.48 7.12 -0.13
C ILE A 22 16.05 6.94 -0.66
N LYS A 23 15.93 6.78 -1.97
CA LYS A 23 14.66 6.51 -2.65
C LYS A 23 14.78 5.21 -3.42
N ASP A 24 13.76 4.38 -3.32
CA ASP A 24 13.55 3.27 -4.25
C ASP A 24 12.82 3.82 -5.50
N PRO A 25 13.46 3.84 -6.69
CA PRO A 25 12.84 4.42 -7.87
C PRO A 25 11.71 3.54 -8.38
N VAL A 26 10.68 4.17 -8.94
CA VAL A 26 9.60 3.45 -9.61
C VAL A 26 10.14 2.70 -10.82
N GLY A 27 9.79 1.41 -10.92
CA GLY A 27 10.20 0.53 -12.00
C GLY A 27 9.80 1.04 -13.40
N PRO A 28 10.60 0.70 -14.43
CA PRO A 28 10.31 1.10 -15.79
C PRO A 28 9.00 0.46 -16.26
N GLY A 29 8.12 1.28 -16.86
CA GLY A 29 6.82 0.83 -17.40
C GLY A 29 5.66 0.82 -16.41
N VAL A 30 5.89 1.06 -15.10
CA VAL A 30 4.80 1.15 -14.10
C VAL A 30 3.81 2.25 -14.48
N ASN A 31 4.30 3.43 -14.87
CA ASN A 31 3.46 4.53 -15.33
C ASN A 31 2.59 4.16 -16.53
N ASP A 32 3.17 3.49 -17.53
CA ASP A 32 2.43 3.09 -18.74
C ASP A 32 1.38 2.02 -18.42
N ALA A 33 1.71 1.08 -17.53
CA ALA A 33 0.77 0.07 -17.04
C ALA A 33 -0.40 0.70 -16.29
N VAL A 34 -0.14 1.62 -15.35
CA VAL A 34 -1.18 2.35 -14.60
C VAL A 34 -2.07 3.12 -15.58
N GLN A 35 -1.50 3.85 -16.53
CA GLN A 35 -2.29 4.58 -17.52
C GLN A 35 -3.12 3.66 -18.41
N THR A 36 -2.59 2.51 -18.81
CA THR A 36 -3.32 1.51 -19.59
C THR A 36 -4.53 0.99 -18.81
N CYS A 37 -4.36 0.68 -17.52
CA CYS A 37 -5.46 0.29 -16.64
C CYS A 37 -6.52 1.39 -16.52
N LEU A 38 -6.10 2.63 -16.24
CA LEU A 38 -7.03 3.76 -16.11
C LEU A 38 -7.79 4.03 -17.41
N ALA A 39 -7.12 3.98 -18.57
CA ALA A 39 -7.75 4.14 -19.88
C ALA A 39 -8.75 3.02 -20.21
N ALA A 40 -8.56 1.82 -19.64
CA ALA A 40 -9.49 0.71 -19.73
C ALA A 40 -10.66 0.79 -18.71
N GLY A 41 -10.72 1.85 -17.90
CA GLY A 41 -11.74 2.02 -16.86
C GLY A 41 -11.49 1.18 -15.60
N ILE A 42 -10.26 0.71 -15.38
CA ILE A 42 -9.86 -0.06 -14.20
C ILE A 42 -9.33 0.91 -13.14
N THR A 43 -9.92 0.88 -11.95
CA THR A 43 -9.41 1.65 -10.80
C THR A 43 -8.16 0.98 -10.23
N VAL A 44 -7.02 1.69 -10.28
CA VAL A 44 -5.76 1.26 -9.66
C VAL A 44 -5.65 1.84 -8.25
N ARG A 45 -5.26 1.01 -7.27
CA ARG A 45 -5.08 1.42 -5.87
C ARG A 45 -3.72 0.94 -5.36
N MET A 46 -3.02 1.79 -4.63
CA MET A 46 -1.77 1.46 -3.95
C MET A 46 -2.05 1.18 -2.48
N VAL A 47 -1.62 0.03 -1.97
CA VAL A 47 -1.84 -0.40 -0.58
C VAL A 47 -0.52 -0.89 -0.03
N THR A 48 -0.05 -0.31 1.08
CA THR A 48 1.30 -0.60 1.62
C THR A 48 1.42 -0.25 3.11
N GLY A 49 2.33 -0.92 3.80
CA GLY A 49 2.72 -0.65 5.18
C GLY A 49 3.66 0.56 5.35
N ASP A 50 4.08 1.20 4.26
CA ASP A 50 4.99 2.34 4.29
C ASP A 50 4.33 3.63 4.80
N ASN A 51 5.17 4.62 5.13
CA ASN A 51 4.73 5.92 5.63
C ASN A 51 3.93 6.72 4.59
N THR A 52 2.84 7.33 5.05
CA THR A 52 1.87 8.09 4.24
C THR A 52 2.52 9.13 3.32
N ASN A 53 3.45 9.94 3.84
CA ASN A 53 4.08 11.01 3.05
C ASN A 53 4.91 10.45 1.88
N THR A 54 5.59 9.32 2.10
CA THR A 54 6.42 8.69 1.07
C THR A 54 5.54 8.09 -0.02
N ILE A 55 4.48 7.40 0.40
CA ILE A 55 3.58 6.70 -0.51
C ILE A 55 2.70 7.64 -1.31
N GLU A 56 2.25 8.75 -0.73
CA GLU A 56 1.57 9.78 -1.51
C GLU A 56 2.46 10.36 -2.61
N ALA A 57 3.75 10.58 -2.32
CA ALA A 57 4.69 11.09 -3.31
C ALA A 57 4.89 10.09 -4.46
N ILE A 58 5.10 8.81 -4.14
CA ILE A 58 5.24 7.73 -5.13
C ILE A 58 3.95 7.54 -5.92
N ALA A 59 2.78 7.52 -5.26
CA ALA A 59 1.49 7.34 -5.91
C ALA A 59 1.16 8.50 -6.88
N LYS A 60 1.54 9.74 -6.55
CA LYS A 60 1.44 10.90 -7.46
C LYS A 60 2.38 10.76 -8.66
N GLU A 61 3.62 10.34 -8.42
CA GLU A 61 4.60 10.05 -9.48
C GLU A 61 4.11 8.95 -10.44
N CYS A 62 3.46 7.91 -9.90
CA CYS A 62 2.83 6.82 -10.64
C CYS A 62 1.47 7.16 -11.28
N ARG A 63 0.93 8.37 -11.05
CA ARG A 63 -0.42 8.80 -11.45
C ARG A 63 -1.56 7.92 -10.91
N ILE A 64 -1.32 7.24 -9.80
CA ILE A 64 -2.35 6.47 -9.06
C ILE A 64 -3.19 7.43 -8.22
N LEU A 65 -2.52 8.31 -7.48
CA LEU A 65 -3.19 9.32 -6.67
C LEU A 65 -3.46 10.57 -7.51
N THR A 66 -4.74 10.85 -7.71
CA THR A 66 -5.26 11.98 -8.49
C THR A 66 -5.74 13.11 -7.57
N GLU A 67 -6.02 14.29 -8.12
CA GLU A 67 -6.53 15.44 -7.35
C GLU A 67 -7.85 15.16 -6.62
N TYR A 68 -8.66 14.23 -7.14
CA TYR A 68 -9.95 13.83 -6.55
C TYR A 68 -9.84 12.55 -5.71
N GLY A 69 -8.65 11.97 -5.62
CA GLY A 69 -8.36 10.76 -4.88
C GLY A 69 -8.20 10.98 -3.38
N LEU A 70 -8.43 9.92 -2.63
CA LEU A 70 -8.18 9.86 -1.20
C LEU A 70 -6.98 8.97 -0.89
N ALA A 71 -6.04 9.51 -0.14
CA ALA A 71 -5.04 8.75 0.62
C ALA A 71 -5.50 8.65 2.08
N ILE A 72 -5.44 7.45 2.65
CA ILE A 72 -5.90 7.17 4.01
C ILE A 72 -4.96 6.17 4.69
N GLU A 73 -4.85 6.21 6.02
CA GLU A 73 -4.15 5.18 6.77
C GLU A 73 -5.02 3.93 6.96
N GLY A 74 -4.42 2.74 6.99
CA GLY A 74 -5.15 1.48 7.21
C GLY A 74 -5.97 1.48 8.51
N THR A 75 -5.39 2.01 9.59
CA THR A 75 -6.06 2.16 10.89
C THR A 75 -7.26 3.10 10.82
N GLU A 76 -7.12 4.22 10.12
CA GLU A 76 -8.22 5.17 9.92
C GLU A 76 -9.35 4.52 9.12
N PHE A 77 -9.04 3.84 8.01
CA PHE A 77 -10.01 3.12 7.21
C PHE A 77 -10.80 2.10 8.04
N CYS A 78 -10.11 1.25 8.81
CA CYS A 78 -10.72 0.21 9.64
C CYS A 78 -11.51 0.78 10.85
N SER A 79 -11.23 2.02 11.27
CA SER A 79 -11.98 2.69 12.34
C SER A 79 -13.33 3.27 11.90
N ARG A 80 -13.56 3.40 10.58
CA ARG A 80 -14.80 3.96 10.04
C ARG A 80 -15.97 3.01 10.25
N SER A 81 -17.16 3.59 10.42
CA SER A 81 -18.40 2.80 10.35
C SER A 81 -18.64 2.27 8.93
N LEU A 82 -19.44 1.21 8.80
CA LEU A 82 -19.77 0.64 7.48
C LEU A 82 -20.37 1.68 6.52
N ASP A 83 -21.16 2.63 7.02
CA ASP A 83 -21.79 3.64 6.16
C ASP A 83 -20.78 4.71 5.71
N GLN A 84 -19.93 5.20 6.62
CA GLN A 84 -18.85 6.13 6.26
C GLN A 84 -17.87 5.48 5.28
N MET A 85 -17.54 4.20 5.51
CA MET A 85 -16.67 3.44 4.62
C MET A 85 -17.26 3.34 3.21
N LYS A 86 -18.57 3.11 3.08
CA LYS A 86 -19.22 3.02 1.76
C LYS A 86 -19.11 4.30 0.95
N GLU A 87 -19.14 5.45 1.62
CA GLU A 87 -19.05 6.75 0.95
C GLU A 87 -17.64 7.03 0.41
N ILE A 88 -16.61 6.57 1.11
CA ILE A 88 -15.22 6.92 0.79
C ILE A 88 -14.48 5.86 -0.04
N ILE A 89 -14.88 4.59 0.01
CA ILE A 89 -14.11 3.47 -0.56
C ILE A 89 -13.86 3.59 -2.06
N HIS A 90 -14.80 4.19 -2.80
CA HIS A 90 -14.62 4.45 -4.23
C HIS A 90 -13.60 5.56 -4.52
N LYS A 91 -13.35 6.46 -3.56
CA LYS A 91 -12.36 7.54 -3.67
C LYS A 91 -10.98 7.11 -3.20
N ILE A 92 -10.86 6.05 -2.41
CA ILE A 92 -9.58 5.55 -1.91
C ILE A 92 -8.73 5.08 -3.10
N GLN A 93 -7.62 5.77 -3.31
CA GLN A 93 -6.57 5.41 -4.28
C GLN A 93 -5.28 4.97 -3.59
N VAL A 94 -5.06 5.43 -2.35
CA VAL A 94 -3.89 5.06 -1.54
C VAL A 94 -4.35 4.65 -0.15
N MET A 95 -3.88 3.50 0.31
CA MET A 95 -3.97 3.08 1.70
C MET A 95 -2.55 2.85 2.24
N ALA A 96 -2.08 3.75 3.11
CA ALA A 96 -0.74 3.71 3.69
C ALA A 96 -0.75 3.14 5.11
N GLN A 97 0.42 2.80 5.64
CA GLN A 97 0.58 2.20 6.97
C GLN A 97 -0.39 1.03 7.23
N SER A 98 -0.68 0.25 6.18
CA SER A 98 -1.65 -0.83 6.25
C SER A 98 -1.03 -2.12 6.77
N SER A 99 -1.79 -2.83 7.59
CA SER A 99 -1.48 -4.18 8.02
C SER A 99 -2.01 -5.23 7.02
N PRO A 100 -1.52 -6.48 7.05
CA PRO A 100 -2.09 -7.57 6.24
C PRO A 100 -3.60 -7.75 6.42
N SER A 101 -4.11 -7.51 7.64
CA SER A 101 -5.54 -7.52 7.94
C SER A 101 -6.28 -6.37 7.26
N ASP A 102 -5.73 -5.17 7.22
CA ASP A 102 -6.37 -4.01 6.59
C ASP A 102 -6.52 -4.23 5.08
N ASN A 103 -5.47 -4.76 4.43
CA ASN A 103 -5.48 -5.12 3.01
C ASN A 103 -6.60 -6.14 2.73
N HIS A 104 -6.72 -7.17 3.58
CA HIS A 104 -7.76 -8.17 3.46
C HIS A 104 -9.18 -7.59 3.65
N ILE A 105 -9.36 -6.68 4.60
CA ILE A 105 -10.64 -6.00 4.86
C ILE A 105 -11.05 -5.16 3.65
N LEU A 106 -10.13 -4.37 3.09
CA LEU A 106 -10.37 -3.57 1.88
C LEU A 106 -10.85 -4.46 0.72
N VAL A 107 -10.11 -5.52 0.40
CA VAL A 107 -10.46 -6.46 -0.68
C VAL A 107 -11.80 -7.14 -0.40
N THR A 108 -12.05 -7.53 0.85
CA THR A 108 -13.32 -8.15 1.24
C THR A 108 -14.50 -7.21 1.02
N HIS A 109 -14.38 -5.94 1.38
CA HIS A 109 -15.45 -4.97 1.19
C HIS A 109 -15.71 -4.66 -0.28
N LEU A 110 -14.67 -4.40 -1.07
CA LEU A 110 -14.79 -4.19 -2.51
C LEU A 110 -15.52 -5.36 -3.20
N LYS A 111 -15.16 -6.60 -2.88
CA LYS A 111 -15.82 -7.79 -3.45
C LYS A 111 -17.23 -8.01 -2.92
N ASN A 112 -17.39 -8.07 -1.61
CA ASN A 112 -18.63 -8.56 -1.02
C ASN A 112 -19.75 -7.51 -1.04
N MET A 113 -19.41 -6.25 -0.76
CA MET A 113 -20.38 -5.16 -0.64
C MET A 113 -20.63 -4.48 -1.98
N PHE A 114 -19.57 -4.21 -2.75
CA PHE A 114 -19.67 -3.48 -4.02
C PHE A 114 -19.77 -4.37 -5.24
N LYS A 115 -19.57 -5.69 -5.07
CA LYS A 115 -19.58 -6.68 -6.16
C LYS A 115 -18.57 -6.33 -7.26
N GLU A 116 -17.48 -5.65 -6.90
CA GLU A 116 -16.36 -5.40 -7.82
C GLU A 116 -15.59 -6.70 -8.06
N VAL A 117 -15.03 -6.85 -9.26
CA VAL A 117 -14.01 -7.86 -9.56
C VAL A 117 -12.67 -7.29 -9.14
N VAL A 118 -12.03 -7.93 -8.16
CA VAL A 118 -10.80 -7.39 -7.56
C VAL A 118 -9.60 -8.26 -7.94
N ALA A 119 -8.60 -7.64 -8.57
CA ALA A 119 -7.27 -8.20 -8.74
C ALA A 119 -6.32 -7.63 -7.68
N VAL A 120 -5.51 -8.48 -7.07
CA VAL A 120 -4.45 -8.07 -6.14
C VAL A 120 -3.12 -8.53 -6.69
N THR A 121 -2.12 -7.66 -6.65
CA THR A 121 -0.72 -8.00 -6.89
C THR A 121 0.08 -7.76 -5.62
N GLY A 122 1.07 -8.60 -5.37
CA GLY A 122 1.93 -8.51 -4.20
C GLY A 122 3.09 -9.50 -4.28
N ASP A 123 4.16 -9.22 -3.56
CA ASP A 123 5.40 -9.99 -3.53
C ASP A 123 5.72 -10.58 -2.14
N GLY A 124 5.03 -10.09 -1.10
CA GLY A 124 5.31 -10.42 0.29
C GLY A 124 4.31 -11.36 0.94
N THR A 125 4.71 -11.94 2.08
CA THR A 125 3.80 -12.69 2.96
C THR A 125 2.65 -11.84 3.50
N ASN A 126 2.83 -10.53 3.53
CA ASN A 126 1.82 -9.55 3.96
C ASN A 126 0.63 -9.50 3.00
N ASP A 127 0.82 -9.81 1.72
CA ASP A 127 -0.24 -9.75 0.71
C ASP A 127 -0.99 -11.07 0.56
N ALA A 128 -0.48 -12.16 1.15
CA ALA A 128 -1.06 -13.50 1.00
C ALA A 128 -2.57 -13.56 1.37
N PRO A 129 -3.05 -12.94 2.46
CA PRO A 129 -4.48 -12.93 2.78
C PRO A 129 -5.33 -12.18 1.76
N ALA A 130 -4.79 -11.11 1.17
CA ALA A 130 -5.48 -10.30 0.17
C ALA A 130 -5.48 -10.99 -1.20
N LEU A 131 -4.33 -11.57 -1.60
CA LEU A 131 -4.16 -12.39 -2.81
C LEU A 131 -5.13 -13.57 -2.83
N HIS A 132 -5.26 -14.29 -1.72
CA HIS A 132 -6.19 -15.40 -1.62
C HIS A 132 -7.66 -14.96 -1.68
N LYS A 133 -7.96 -13.77 -1.16
CA LYS A 133 -9.33 -13.24 -1.11
C LYS A 133 -9.80 -12.65 -2.45
N ALA A 134 -8.88 -12.12 -3.25
CA ALA A 134 -9.11 -11.51 -4.55
C ALA A 134 -9.82 -12.46 -5.53
N ASP A 135 -10.44 -11.94 -6.58
CA ASP A 135 -10.91 -12.77 -7.70
C ASP A 135 -9.72 -13.25 -8.54
N ILE A 136 -8.67 -12.42 -8.61
CA ILE A 136 -7.43 -12.71 -9.32
C ILE A 136 -6.25 -12.33 -8.42
N GLY A 137 -5.44 -13.30 -8.03
CA GLY A 137 -4.20 -13.06 -7.30
C GLY A 137 -2.99 -13.15 -8.23
N LEU A 138 -2.21 -12.08 -8.32
CA LEU A 138 -0.99 -11.99 -9.12
C LEU A 138 0.24 -11.91 -8.18
N ALA A 139 0.75 -13.07 -7.80
CA ALA A 139 1.98 -13.14 -7.04
C ALA A 139 3.18 -12.79 -7.94
N MET A 140 4.04 -11.90 -7.47
CA MET A 140 5.28 -11.60 -8.16
C MET A 140 6.27 -12.77 -8.03
N GLY A 141 7.02 -13.04 -9.11
CA GLY A 141 8.04 -14.09 -9.16
C GLY A 141 9.31 -13.72 -8.39
N ILE A 142 10.49 -13.88 -9.00
CA ILE A 142 11.75 -13.44 -8.37
C ILE A 142 11.74 -11.92 -8.27
N ALA A 143 11.38 -11.39 -7.10
CA ALA A 143 11.43 -9.97 -6.80
C ALA A 143 12.91 -9.54 -6.75
N ARG A 144 13.36 -8.81 -7.77
CA ARG A 144 14.54 -7.97 -7.64
C ARG A 144 14.10 -6.74 -6.85
N ILE A 145 14.77 -6.48 -5.74
CA ILE A 145 14.58 -5.32 -4.85
C ILE A 145 14.31 -4.07 -5.71
N GLY A 146 13.10 -3.52 -5.62
CA GLY A 146 12.65 -2.33 -6.35
C GLY A 146 11.15 -2.36 -6.63
N VAL A 147 10.44 -1.30 -6.25
CA VAL A 147 9.01 -1.03 -6.61
C VAL A 147 8.80 -0.98 -8.12
#